data_AF-A0A926AST9-F1
#
_entry.id   AF-A0A926AST9-F1
#
_cell.length_a   1.000
_cell.length_b   1.000
_cell.length_c   1.000
_cell.angle_alpha   90.00
_cell.angle_beta   90.00
_cell.angle_gamma   90.00
#
_symmetry.space_group_name_H-M   'P 1'
#
loop_
_entity.id
_entity.type
_entity.pdbx_description
1 polymer ?
#
loop_
_entity_poly.entity_id
_entity_poly.type
_entity_poly.pdbx_seq_one_letter_code
_entity_poly.pdbx_strand_id
1 'polypeptide(L)'
;MKALQANTIFKKSISDYHRTNSVDAKPENLYPPNTIEYLLYLKNWIDTVQWHLEDIIRSPAIAPENLVAVKRRIDASNQERTDIVEKIDDYLLDFFKNTVRNADAQLNSETPAWLLDRMSI
;
A
#
# COMPACT_ATOMS: atom_id res chain seq x y z
N MET A 1 -8.47 6.91 -13.64
CA MET A 1 -8.57 7.64 -12.35
C MET A 1 -7.74 8.92 -12.41
N LYS A 2 -8.22 10.04 -11.86
CA LYS A 2 -7.45 11.28 -11.76
C LYS A 2 -6.57 11.26 -10.51
N ALA A 3 -5.39 11.89 -10.54
CA ALA A 3 -4.47 11.94 -9.39
C ALA A 3 -5.13 12.46 -8.09
N LEU A 4 -6.03 13.45 -8.20
CA LEU A 4 -6.77 13.97 -7.05
C LEU A 4 -7.62 12.90 -6.34
N GLN A 5 -8.17 11.93 -7.09
CA GLN A 5 -8.97 10.85 -6.52
C GLN A 5 -8.11 9.88 -5.70
N ALA A 6 -6.92 9.51 -6.21
CA ALA A 6 -5.96 8.69 -5.46
C ALA A 6 -5.55 9.37 -4.14
N ASN A 7 -5.22 10.67 -4.20
CA ASN A 7 -4.89 11.43 -3.00
C ASN A 7 -6.03 11.49 -1.98
N THR A 8 -7.28 11.57 -2.43
CA THR A 8 -8.44 11.50 -1.53
C THR A 8 -8.55 10.13 -0.86
N ILE A 9 -8.29 9.05 -1.59
CA ILE A 9 -8.32 7.68 -1.05
C ILE A 9 -7.23 7.48 0.00
N PHE A 10 -6.00 7.92 -0.28
CA PHE A 10 -4.88 7.83 0.67
C PHE A 10 -5.17 8.61 1.95
N LYS A 11 -5.61 9.87 1.83
CA LYS A 11 -6.01 10.68 2.99
C LYS A 11 -7.12 10.02 3.81
N LYS A 12 -8.08 9.38 3.15
CA LYS A 12 -9.15 8.66 3.83
C LYS A 12 -8.61 7.47 4.61
N SER A 13 -7.78 6.63 3.98
CA SER A 13 -7.14 5.46 4.62
C SER A 13 -6.34 5.86 5.87
N ILE A 14 -5.49 6.88 5.76
CA ILE A 14 -4.73 7.43 6.89
C ILE A 14 -5.67 7.93 7.99
N SER A 15 -6.70 8.70 7.63
CA SER A 15 -7.68 9.21 8.59
C SER A 15 -8.44 8.08 9.30
N ASP A 16 -8.78 7.01 8.60
CA ASP A 16 -9.49 5.87 9.16
C ASP A 16 -8.60 5.09 10.14
N TYR A 17 -7.31 4.92 9.81
CA TYR A 17 -6.34 4.30 10.71
C TYR A 17 -6.25 5.08 12.04
N HIS A 18 -6.12 6.41 11.95
CA HIS A 18 -5.99 7.28 13.12
C HIS A 18 -7.24 7.39 14.00
N ARG A 19 -8.37 6.79 13.61
CA ARG A 19 -9.52 6.61 14.51
C ARG A 19 -9.19 5.64 15.66
N THR A 20 -8.26 4.71 15.44
CA THR A 20 -7.86 3.70 16.44
C THR A 20 -6.39 3.81 16.84
N ASN A 21 -5.53 4.31 15.94
CA ASN A 21 -4.06 4.35 16.12
C ASN A 21 -3.47 2.99 16.53
N SER A 22 -4.06 1.89 16.05
CA SER A 22 -3.63 0.54 16.39
C SER A 22 -3.11 -0.19 15.16
N VAL A 23 -1.90 -0.72 15.27
CA VAL A 23 -1.30 -1.60 14.26
C VAL A 23 -2.05 -2.93 14.09
N ASP A 24 -2.95 -3.27 15.03
CA ASP A 24 -3.80 -4.46 15.00
C ASP A 24 -5.20 -4.17 14.43
N ALA A 25 -5.50 -2.91 14.11
CA ALA A 25 -6.77 -2.54 13.50
C ALA A 25 -6.88 -3.13 12.09
N LYS A 26 -8.09 -3.61 11.77
CA LYS A 26 -8.42 -4.07 10.42
C LYS A 26 -8.98 -2.91 9.60
N PRO A 27 -8.63 -2.79 8.31
CA PRO A 27 -9.18 -1.75 7.45
C PRO A 27 -10.68 -1.94 7.23
N GLU A 28 -11.47 -0.90 7.50
CA GLU A 28 -12.88 -0.81 7.08
C GLU A 28 -12.97 -0.23 5.65
N ASN A 29 -12.42 -0.97 4.68
CA ASN A 29 -12.39 -0.52 3.29
C ASN A 29 -13.80 -0.59 2.67
N LEU A 30 -14.39 0.57 2.37
CA LEU A 30 -15.74 0.69 1.81
C LEU A 30 -15.78 0.64 0.27
N TYR A 31 -14.63 0.59 -0.40
CA TYR A 31 -14.59 0.44 -1.84
C TYR A 31 -14.92 -1.00 -2.25
N PRO A 32 -15.58 -1.24 -3.40
CA PRO A 32 -15.88 -2.60 -3.84
C PRO A 32 -14.60 -3.42 -4.06
N PRO A 33 -14.55 -4.71 -3.66
CA PRO A 33 -13.40 -5.57 -3.91
C PRO A 33 -13.03 -5.62 -5.40
N ASN A 34 -11.75 -5.81 -5.70
CA ASN A 34 -11.17 -5.86 -7.06
C ASN A 34 -11.27 -4.55 -7.87
N THR A 35 -11.64 -3.43 -7.24
CA THR A 35 -11.50 -2.10 -7.86
C THR A 35 -10.13 -1.52 -7.58
N ILE A 36 -9.66 -0.62 -8.45
CA ILE A 36 -8.40 0.11 -8.21
C ILE A 36 -8.48 0.95 -6.94
N GLU A 37 -9.63 1.53 -6.60
CA GLU A 37 -9.85 2.27 -5.37
C GLU A 37 -9.65 1.39 -4.12
N TYR A 38 -10.19 0.16 -4.16
CA TYR A 38 -10.00 -0.81 -3.08
C TYR A 38 -8.52 -1.15 -2.89
N LEU A 39 -7.81 -1.45 -3.98
CA LEU A 39 -6.39 -1.80 -3.94
C LEU A 39 -5.54 -0.63 -3.42
N LEU A 40 -5.78 0.60 -3.90
CA LEU A 40 -5.08 1.81 -3.46
C LEU A 40 -5.31 2.11 -1.97
N TYR A 41 -6.55 1.96 -1.50
CA TYR A 41 -6.87 2.11 -0.07
C TYR A 41 -6.13 1.07 0.76
N LEU A 42 -6.21 -0.21 0.38
CA LEU A 42 -5.61 -1.31 1.13
C LEU A 42 -4.08 -1.18 1.16
N LYS A 43 -3.47 -0.85 0.03
CA LYS A 43 -2.03 -0.58 -0.07
C LYS A 43 -1.61 0.51 0.91
N ASN A 44 -2.26 1.67 0.88
CA ASN A 44 -1.91 2.79 1.75
C ASN A 44 -2.19 2.50 3.23
N TRP A 45 -3.20 1.68 3.55
CA TRP A 45 -3.41 1.19 4.92
C TRP A 45 -2.23 0.35 5.41
N ILE A 46 -1.74 -0.58 4.58
CA ILE A 46 -0.56 -1.41 4.89
C ILE A 46 0.67 -0.52 5.14
N ASP A 47 0.90 0.49 4.30
CA ASP A 47 2.00 1.45 4.51
C ASP A 47 1.88 2.17 5.85
N THR A 48 0.67 2.64 6.19
CA THR A 48 0.40 3.37 7.43
C THR A 48 0.65 2.48 8.65
N VAL A 49 0.18 1.23 8.62
CA VAL A 49 0.44 0.25 9.68
C VAL A 49 1.95 -0.06 9.78
N GLN A 50 2.64 -0.24 8.65
CA GLN A 50 4.07 -0.51 8.64
C GLN A 50 4.87 0.65 9.25
N TRP A 51 4.53 1.89 8.93
CA TRP A 51 5.14 3.07 9.54
C TRP A 51 5.07 3.03 11.07
N HIS A 52 3.90 2.73 11.61
CA HIS A 52 3.72 2.63 13.06
C HIS A 52 4.38 1.39 13.68
N LEU A 53 4.47 0.27 12.96
CA LEU A 53 5.29 -0.88 13.39
C LEU A 53 6.77 -0.51 13.45
N GLU A 54 7.26 0.28 12.49
CA GLU A 54 8.63 0.78 12.47
C GLU A 54 8.89 1.77 13.62
N ASP A 55 7.92 2.60 14.00
CA ASP A 55 8.03 3.44 15.20
C ASP A 55 8.14 2.60 16.48
N ILE A 56 7.35 1.53 16.59
CA ILE A 56 7.41 0.61 17.74
C ILE A 56 8.80 -0.03 17.86
N ILE A 57 9.36 -0.57 16.77
CA ILE A 57 10.67 -1.24 16.83
C ILE A 57 11.84 -0.26 17.00
N ARG A 58 11.69 1.00 16.56
CA ARG A 58 12.70 2.07 16.75
C ARG A 58 12.71 2.64 18.17
N SER A 59 11.69 2.34 18.99
CA SER A 59 11.63 2.80 20.38
C SER A 59 12.80 2.25 21.21
N PRO A 60 13.63 3.11 21.85
CA PRO A 60 14.70 2.65 22.73
C PRO A 60 14.20 1.89 23.98
N ALA A 61 12.91 2.05 24.30
CA ALA A 61 12.27 1.43 25.47
C ALA A 61 11.59 0.09 25.15
N ILE A 62 11.66 -0.40 23.90
CA ILE A 62 11.07 -1.69 23.55
C ILE A 62 11.76 -2.81 24.33
N ALA A 63 10.95 -3.70 24.93
CA ALA A 63 11.47 -4.87 25.60
C ALA A 63 12.16 -5.81 24.58
N PRO A 64 13.38 -6.32 24.83
CA PRO A 64 14.13 -7.14 23.88
C PRO A 64 13.35 -8.36 23.35
N GLU A 65 12.50 -8.97 24.18
CA GLU A 65 11.64 -10.09 23.83
C GLU A 65 10.61 -9.76 22.74
N ASN A 66 10.22 -8.48 22.61
CA ASN A 66 9.24 -8.03 21.61
C ASN A 66 9.88 -7.71 20.26
N LEU A 67 11.20 -7.50 20.19
CA LEU A 67 11.91 -7.10 18.97
C LEU A 67 11.67 -8.08 17.81
N VAL A 68 11.83 -9.38 18.07
CA VAL A 68 11.69 -10.41 17.04
C VAL A 68 10.25 -10.49 16.53
N ALA A 69 9.27 -10.37 17.43
CA ALA A 69 7.85 -10.42 17.06
C ALA A 69 7.47 -9.23 16.16
N VAL A 70 7.90 -8.01 16.53
CA VAL A 70 7.64 -6.81 15.73
C VAL A 70 8.37 -6.88 14.39
N LYS A 71 9.63 -7.34 14.36
CA LYS A 71 10.38 -7.49 13.11
C LYS A 71 9.71 -8.46 12.14
N ARG A 72 9.22 -9.60 12.63
CA ARG A 72 8.47 -10.56 11.81
C ARG A 72 7.18 -9.96 11.25
N ARG A 73 6.48 -9.11 12.01
CA ARG A 73 5.32 -8.37 11.51
C ARG A 73 5.70 -7.36 10.43
N ILE A 74 6.80 -6.62 10.60
CA ILE A 74 7.30 -5.70 9.58
C ILE A 74 7.64 -6.45 8.29
N ASP A 75 8.29 -7.61 8.41
CA ASP A 75 8.64 -8.43 7.24
C ASP A 75 7.39 -8.96 6.52
N ALA A 76 6.40 -9.45 7.26
CA ALA A 76 5.12 -9.85 6.70
C ALA A 76 4.39 -8.67 6.04
N SER A 77 4.37 -7.50 6.68
CA SER A 77 3.76 -6.27 6.14
C SER A 77 4.44 -5.81 4.84
N ASN A 78 5.76 -5.93 4.74
CA ASN A 78 6.50 -5.62 3.50
C ASN A 78 6.13 -6.59 2.37
N GLN A 79 5.93 -7.87 2.69
CA GLN A 79 5.47 -8.84 1.70
C GLN A 79 4.03 -8.52 1.26
N GLU A 80 3.13 -8.26 2.20
CA GLU A 80 1.76 -7.87 1.88
C GLU A 80 1.70 -6.60 1.02
N ARG A 81 2.55 -5.60 1.28
CA ARG A 81 2.67 -4.41 0.42
C ARG A 81 3.04 -4.80 -1.00
N THR A 82 4.09 -5.62 -1.17
CA THR A 82 4.54 -6.12 -2.47
C THR A 82 3.41 -6.87 -3.20
N ASP A 83 2.72 -7.79 -2.53
CA ASP A 83 1.63 -8.56 -3.10
C ASP A 83 0.48 -7.66 -3.58
N ILE A 84 0.17 -6.58 -2.86
CA ILE A 84 -0.86 -5.62 -3.29
C ILE A 84 -0.37 -4.76 -4.47
N VAL A 85 0.91 -4.38 -4.49
CA VAL A 85 1.50 -3.65 -5.63
C VAL A 85 1.44 -4.50 -6.90
N GLU A 86 1.79 -5.78 -6.82
CA GLU A 86 1.69 -6.71 -7.95
C GLU A 86 0.23 -6.87 -8.44
N LYS A 87 -0.74 -6.94 -7.52
CA LYS A 87 -2.18 -6.95 -7.90
C LYS A 87 -2.62 -5.66 -8.61
N ILE A 88 -2.04 -4.52 -8.27
CA ILE A 88 -2.31 -3.26 -8.99
C ILE A 88 -1.72 -3.34 -10.40
N ASP A 89 -0.53 -3.90 -10.58
CA ASP A 89 0.03 -4.15 -11.91
C ASP A 89 -0.85 -5.10 -12.73
N ASP A 90 -1.32 -6.20 -12.15
CA ASP A 90 -2.26 -7.12 -12.80
C ASP A 90 -3.55 -6.40 -13.25
N TYR A 91 -4.10 -5.55 -12.39
CA TYR A 91 -5.27 -4.74 -12.72
C TYR A 91 -4.99 -3.82 -13.92
N LEU A 92 -3.83 -3.15 -13.93
CA LEU A 92 -3.45 -2.24 -15.02
C LEU A 92 -3.17 -2.99 -16.31
N LEU A 93 -2.54 -4.16 -16.24
CA LEU A 93 -2.34 -5.04 -17.39
C LEU A 93 -3.67 -5.47 -18.02
N ASP A 94 -4.66 -5.87 -17.21
CA ASP A 94 -5.99 -6.21 -17.72
C ASP A 94 -6.70 -4.98 -18.31
N PHE A 95 -6.59 -3.82 -17.64
CA PHE A 95 -7.18 -2.57 -18.11
C PHE A 95 -6.64 -2.14 -19.49
N PHE A 96 -5.34 -2.32 -19.73
CA PHE A 96 -4.68 -1.95 -20.99
C PHE A 96 -4.56 -3.09 -22.01
N LYS A 97 -5.14 -4.27 -21.77
CA LYS A 97 -4.94 -5.46 -22.63
C LYS A 97 -5.32 -5.26 -24.10
N ASN A 98 -6.27 -4.36 -24.37
CA ASN A 98 -6.76 -4.05 -25.72
C ASN A 98 -6.13 -2.77 -26.31
N THR A 99 -5.18 -2.15 -25.62
CA THR A 99 -4.52 -0.94 -26.09
C THR A 99 -3.47 -1.27 -27.15
N VAL A 100 -3.45 -0.50 -28.23
CA VAL A 100 -2.43 -0.63 -29.28
C VAL A 100 -1.07 -0.22 -28.71
N ARG A 101 -0.10 -1.13 -28.80
CA ARG A 101 1.27 -0.86 -28.33
C ARG A 101 1.93 0.18 -29.23
N ASN A 102 2.51 1.21 -28.63
CA ASN A 102 3.39 2.12 -29.34
C ASN A 102 4.81 1.54 -29.35
N ALA A 103 5.34 1.24 -30.53
CA ALA A 103 6.66 0.63 -30.70
C ALA A 103 7.81 1.56 -30.25
N ASP A 104 7.57 2.88 -30.27
CA ASP A 104 8.54 3.90 -29.86
C ASP A 104 8.31 4.37 -28.42
N ALA A 105 7.48 3.68 -27.64
CA ALA A 105 7.25 4.01 -26.24
C ALA A 105 8.54 3.88 -25.43
N GLN A 106 8.85 4.90 -24.62
CA GLN A 106 9.96 4.85 -23.69
C GLN A 106 9.72 3.77 -22.64
N LEU A 107 10.75 2.94 -22.40
CA LEU A 107 10.76 1.96 -21.32
C LEU A 107 11.19 2.62 -20.02
N ASN A 108 10.47 2.35 -18.94
CA ASN A 108 10.81 2.77 -17.58
C ASN A 108 11.40 1.60 -16.79
N SER A 109 12.21 1.89 -15.77
CA SER A 109 12.82 0.87 -14.90
C SER A 109 11.86 0.23 -13.91
N GLU A 110 10.70 0.85 -13.70
CA GLU A 110 9.68 0.42 -12.74
C GLU A 110 8.33 0.29 -13.45
N THR A 111 7.47 -0.56 -12.91
CA THR A 111 6.09 -0.68 -13.36
C THR A 111 5.24 0.49 -12.84
N PRO A 112 4.07 0.76 -13.43
CA PRO A 112 3.17 1.80 -12.95
C PRO A 112 2.76 1.62 -11.48
N ALA A 113 2.57 0.39 -10.99
CA ALA A 113 2.18 0.17 -9.59
C ALA A 113 3.32 0.51 -8.61
N TRP A 114 4.58 0.19 -8.94
CA TRP A 114 5.73 0.60 -8.13
C TRP A 114 5.91 2.12 -8.09
N LEU A 115 5.60 2.83 -9.17
CA LEU A 115 5.57 4.30 -9.14
C LEU A 115 4.48 4.82 -8.19
N LEU A 116 3.28 4.24 -8.24
CA LEU A 116 2.18 4.60 -7.35
C LEU A 116 2.49 4.30 -5.88
N ASP A 117 3.19 3.20 -5.61
CA ASP A 117 3.66 2.81 -4.27
C ASP A 117 4.52 3.90 -3.63
N ARG A 118 5.42 4.53 -4.39
CA ARG A 118 6.26 5.63 -3.92
C ARG A 118 5.48 6.93 -3.69
N MET A 119 4.33 7.10 -4.35
CA MET A 119 3.50 8.31 -4.26
C MET A 119 2.45 8.23 -3.13
N SER A 120 2.28 7.08 -2.48
CA SER A 120 1.27 6.86 -1.44
C SER A 120 1.76 7.14 -0.01
N ILE A 121 2.80 7.95 0.13
CA ILE A 121 3.40 8.40 1.41
C ILE A 121 2.91 9.81 1.75
#